data_AF-Q8KF83-F1
#
_entry.id   AF-Q8KF83-F1
#
_cell.length_a   1.000
_cell.length_b   1.000
_cell.length_c   1.000
_cell.angle_alpha   90.00
_cell.angle_beta   90.00
_cell.angle_gamma   90.00
#
_symmetry.space_group_name_H-M   'P 1'
#
loop_
_entity.id
_entity.type
_entity.pdbx_description
1 polymer ?
#
loop_
_entity_poly.entity_id
_entity_poly.type
_entity_poly.pdbx_seq_one_letter_code
_entity_poly.pdbx_strand_id
1 'polypeptide(L)'
;MPGKNRDSKQWDRQIEQPQEEELRLQKRHAEHGAWLFLLAVLLLVAGIRYHLLNVPMERDEGEYAYGAQLMLQGLLPYEHLYSMKLPGIYGAYALVLSIFGQTHTGVHAGLLLINAITSILIFLLARRLINPLTGLAAAGSFAVLSVSPSVQGVFANAEHFVIVPAVAGFLILLIALEKRRWWLFFAAGLLLGLGFVIKQHGFAFILAGIVIFFTQYPGGRPFSWKPLGWHALALCSGILLPYAVVCIIFLASGSFAQFWFWTFKYPRAYISELSFKDGLYNFLNNFGLILRDSWPLWFLAYIGLRPPIWNKDERKSRTLLLILSLFSALRRISWKDVAVMGNLA
;
A
#
# COMPACT_ATOMS: atom_id res chain seq x y z
N MET A 1 40.72 -34.16 -39.97
CA MET A 1 39.39 -33.70 -40.40
C MET A 1 38.85 -32.63 -39.44
N PRO A 2 39.03 -31.33 -39.73
CA PRO A 2 38.32 -30.25 -39.04
C PRO A 2 37.48 -29.45 -40.06
N GLY A 3 36.15 -29.60 -40.04
CA GLY A 3 35.28 -28.88 -40.99
C GLY A 3 33.78 -28.89 -40.70
N LYS A 4 33.26 -29.86 -39.93
CA LYS A 4 31.80 -30.04 -39.75
C LYS A 4 31.13 -29.19 -38.65
N ASN A 5 31.87 -28.36 -37.91
CA ASN A 5 31.34 -27.75 -36.67
C ASN A 5 30.97 -26.26 -36.76
N ARG A 6 31.27 -25.60 -37.90
CA ARG A 6 30.88 -24.20 -38.13
C ARG A 6 29.50 -24.07 -38.78
N ASP A 7 29.19 -24.94 -39.74
CA ASP A 7 27.92 -24.86 -40.46
C ASP A 7 26.72 -25.20 -39.56
N SER A 8 26.76 -26.26 -38.75
CA SER A 8 25.63 -26.62 -37.87
C SER A 8 25.23 -25.49 -36.92
N LYS A 9 26.21 -24.82 -36.29
CA LYS A 9 25.96 -23.65 -35.43
C LYS A 9 25.40 -22.44 -36.17
N GLN A 10 25.64 -22.33 -37.48
CA GLN A 10 25.15 -21.24 -38.31
C GLN A 10 23.72 -21.53 -38.78
N TRP A 11 23.41 -22.79 -39.09
CA TRP A 11 22.06 -23.29 -39.38
C TRP A 11 21.14 -23.21 -38.14
N ASP A 12 21.60 -23.65 -36.98
CA ASP A 12 20.83 -23.58 -35.73
C ASP A 12 20.50 -22.11 -35.36
N ARG A 13 21.48 -21.20 -35.51
CA ARG A 13 21.24 -19.75 -35.29
C ARG A 13 20.23 -19.15 -36.27
N GLN A 14 20.21 -19.60 -37.53
CA GLN A 14 19.26 -19.10 -38.53
C GLN A 14 17.81 -19.55 -38.26
N ILE A 15 17.61 -20.66 -37.55
CA ILE A 15 16.28 -21.18 -37.18
C ILE A 15 15.84 -20.64 -35.80
N GLU A 16 16.77 -20.52 -34.85
CA GLU A 16 16.51 -19.99 -33.50
C GLU A 16 16.21 -18.48 -33.51
N GLN A 17 16.86 -17.69 -34.39
CA GLN A 17 16.65 -16.24 -34.45
C GLN A 17 15.21 -15.81 -34.80
N PRO A 18 14.56 -16.35 -35.85
CA PRO A 18 13.16 -16.06 -36.16
C PRO A 18 12.19 -16.49 -35.05
N GLN A 19 12.42 -17.67 -34.43
CA GLN A 19 11.59 -18.16 -33.33
C GLN A 19 11.74 -17.30 -32.06
N GLU A 20 12.96 -16.86 -31.73
CA GLU A 20 13.18 -15.92 -30.64
C GLU A 20 12.51 -14.57 -30.90
N GLU A 21 12.55 -14.07 -32.13
CA GLU A 21 11.95 -12.80 -32.52
C GLU A 21 10.42 -12.87 -32.47
N GLU A 22 9.82 -13.94 -32.97
CA GLU A 22 8.38 -14.18 -32.89
C GLU A 22 7.90 -14.33 -31.44
N LEU A 23 8.64 -15.04 -30.60
CA LEU A 23 8.36 -15.15 -29.16
C LEU A 23 8.50 -13.80 -28.45
N ARG A 24 9.49 -12.97 -28.82
CA ARG A 24 9.64 -11.60 -28.29
C ARG A 24 8.47 -10.71 -28.71
N LEU A 25 8.02 -10.80 -29.96
CA LEU A 25 6.86 -10.08 -30.46
C LEU A 25 5.59 -10.50 -29.71
N GLN A 26 5.33 -11.80 -29.58
CA GLN A 26 4.19 -12.32 -28.81
C GLN A 26 4.20 -11.83 -27.36
N LYS A 27 5.36 -11.86 -26.70
CA LYS A 27 5.52 -11.30 -25.34
C LYS A 27 5.22 -9.80 -25.31
N ARG A 28 5.72 -9.02 -26.26
CA ARG A 28 5.42 -7.58 -26.37
C ARG A 28 3.94 -7.34 -26.61
N HIS A 29 3.27 -8.09 -27.49
CA HIS A 29 1.83 -7.95 -27.72
C HIS A 29 1.02 -8.24 -26.46
N ALA A 30 1.37 -9.30 -25.72
CA ALA A 30 0.76 -9.60 -24.43
C ALA A 30 0.99 -8.48 -23.39
N GLU A 31 2.18 -7.87 -23.37
CA GLU A 31 2.47 -6.74 -22.49
C GLU A 31 1.64 -5.50 -22.84
N HIS A 32 1.55 -5.13 -24.13
CA HIS A 32 0.70 -4.02 -24.56
C HIS A 32 -0.77 -4.29 -24.26
N GLY A 33 -1.25 -5.52 -24.51
CA GLY A 33 -2.61 -5.93 -24.18
C GLY A 33 -2.93 -5.78 -22.69
N ALA A 34 -1.99 -6.14 -21.81
CA ALA A 34 -2.15 -5.94 -20.37
C ALA A 34 -2.25 -4.45 -19.99
N TRP A 35 -1.39 -3.60 -20.54
CA TRP A 35 -1.47 -2.16 -20.28
C TRP A 35 -2.75 -1.52 -20.82
N LEU A 36 -3.21 -1.94 -22.01
CA LEU A 36 -4.48 -1.47 -22.58
C LEU A 36 -5.68 -1.90 -21.73
N PHE A 37 -5.69 -3.14 -21.24
CA PHE A 37 -6.74 -3.62 -20.34
C PHE A 37 -6.74 -2.83 -19.03
N LEU A 38 -5.58 -2.63 -18.41
CA LEU A 38 -5.47 -1.82 -17.19
C LEU A 38 -5.95 -0.39 -17.42
N LEU A 39 -5.58 0.22 -18.55
CA LEU A 39 -6.06 1.54 -18.93
C LEU A 39 -7.59 1.57 -19.07
N ALA A 40 -8.19 0.57 -19.73
CA ALA A 40 -9.64 0.48 -19.87
C ALA A 40 -10.35 0.38 -18.50
N VAL A 41 -9.82 -0.42 -17.57
CA VAL A 41 -10.35 -0.52 -16.21
C VAL A 41 -10.21 0.81 -15.46
N LEU A 42 -9.07 1.48 -15.58
CA LEU A 42 -8.85 2.78 -14.95
C LEU A 42 -9.79 3.85 -15.51
N LEU A 43 -10.02 3.87 -16.82
CA LEU A 43 -10.96 4.80 -17.46
C LEU A 43 -12.40 4.53 -17.04
N LEU A 44 -12.82 3.25 -16.94
CA LEU A 44 -14.13 2.89 -16.43
C LEU A 44 -14.33 3.38 -14.99
N VAL A 45 -13.38 3.10 -14.11
CA VAL A 45 -13.42 3.53 -12.71
C VAL A 45 -13.36 5.05 -12.57
N ALA A 46 -12.56 5.72 -13.41
CA ALA A 46 -12.53 7.18 -13.48
C ALA A 46 -13.88 7.77 -13.92
N GLY A 47 -14.56 7.15 -14.89
CA GLY A 47 -15.90 7.54 -15.33
C GLY A 47 -16.93 7.41 -14.20
N ILE A 48 -16.90 6.32 -13.42
CA ILE A 48 -17.75 6.17 -12.24
C ILE A 48 -17.43 7.26 -11.20
N ARG A 49 -16.14 7.46 -10.90
CA ARG A 49 -15.70 8.46 -9.91
C ARG A 49 -16.01 9.89 -10.31
N TYR A 50 -16.03 10.20 -11.60
CA TYR A 50 -16.40 11.52 -12.09
C TYR A 50 -17.78 11.94 -11.59
N HIS A 51 -18.75 11.02 -11.57
CA HIS A 51 -20.09 11.26 -11.02
C HIS A 51 -20.12 11.34 -9.48
N LEU A 52 -19.07 10.89 -8.81
CA LEU A 52 -18.95 10.91 -7.35
C LEU A 52 -18.17 12.12 -6.83
N LEU A 53 -17.60 12.96 -7.70
CA LEU A 53 -16.76 14.10 -7.29
C LEU A 53 -17.52 15.10 -6.40
N ASN A 54 -18.80 15.31 -6.66
CA ASN A 54 -19.64 16.28 -5.93
C ASN A 54 -20.38 15.68 -4.72
N VAL A 55 -20.09 14.42 -4.36
CA VAL A 55 -20.62 13.85 -3.12
C VAL A 55 -20.14 14.72 -1.94
N PRO A 56 -20.98 15.01 -0.94
CA PRO A 56 -20.55 15.72 0.26
C PRO A 56 -19.46 14.95 1.01
N MET A 57 -18.57 15.68 1.67
CA MET A 57 -17.51 15.08 2.49
C MET A 57 -18.10 14.23 3.62
N GLU A 58 -17.50 13.07 3.85
CA GLU A 58 -17.72 12.29 5.07
C GLU A 58 -17.02 12.95 6.27
N ARG A 59 -17.43 12.56 7.49
CA ARG A 59 -16.93 13.11 8.75
C ARG A 59 -15.40 13.17 8.83
N ASP A 60 -14.70 12.09 8.46
CA ASP A 60 -13.24 12.03 8.52
C ASP A 60 -12.59 12.96 7.47
N GLU A 61 -13.19 13.10 6.29
CA GLU A 61 -12.68 13.96 5.22
C GLU A 61 -12.72 15.44 5.59
N GLY A 62 -13.79 15.88 6.25
CA GLY A 62 -13.90 17.24 6.75
C GLY A 62 -12.78 17.58 7.74
N GLU A 63 -12.46 16.66 8.64
CA GLU A 63 -11.34 16.81 9.58
C GLU A 63 -9.98 16.88 8.86
N TYR A 64 -9.75 16.00 7.87
CA TYR A 64 -8.52 16.00 7.09
C TYR A 64 -8.35 17.28 6.28
N ALA A 65 -9.42 17.74 5.63
CA ALA A 65 -9.43 18.97 4.85
C ALA A 65 -9.16 20.18 5.72
N TYR A 66 -9.79 20.27 6.91
CA TYR A 66 -9.53 21.37 7.84
C TYR A 66 -8.08 21.38 8.34
N GLY A 67 -7.55 20.23 8.78
CA GLY A 67 -6.15 20.13 9.20
C GLY A 67 -5.16 20.48 8.08
N ALA A 68 -5.48 20.13 6.83
CA ALA A 68 -4.70 20.52 5.67
C ALA A 68 -4.76 22.02 5.37
N GLN A 69 -5.92 22.67 5.52
CA GLN A 69 -6.05 24.12 5.38
C GLN A 69 -5.21 24.87 6.41
N LEU A 70 -5.18 24.39 7.66
CA LEU A 70 -4.29 24.92 8.69
C LEU A 70 -2.82 24.82 8.26
N MET A 71 -2.39 23.66 7.76
CA MET A 71 -1.02 23.49 7.26
C MET A 71 -0.69 24.41 6.08
N LEU A 72 -1.64 24.63 5.17
CA LEU A 72 -1.47 25.57 4.05
C LEU A 72 -1.39 27.03 4.51
N GLN A 73 -1.92 27.36 5.69
CA GLN A 73 -1.79 28.67 6.34
C GLN A 73 -0.52 28.77 7.20
N GLY A 74 0.33 27.74 7.24
CA GLY A 74 1.53 27.69 8.06
C GLY A 74 1.28 27.34 9.52
N LEU A 75 0.07 26.89 9.87
CA LEU A 75 -0.32 26.47 11.22
C LEU A 75 -0.17 24.95 11.39
N LEU A 76 0.26 24.52 12.57
CA LEU A 76 0.36 23.10 12.88
C LEU A 76 -0.98 22.54 13.39
N PRO A 77 -1.35 21.30 13.02
CA PRO A 77 -2.64 20.72 13.37
C PRO A 77 -2.94 20.75 14.88
N TYR A 78 -2.05 20.32 15.76
CA TYR A 78 -2.40 20.06 17.17
C TYR A 78 -2.55 21.30 18.07
N GLU A 79 -2.45 22.50 17.51
CA GLU A 79 -2.75 23.76 18.22
C GLU A 79 -4.21 24.18 18.02
N HIS A 80 -4.77 23.90 16.84
CA HIS A 80 -6.11 24.35 16.43
C HIS A 80 -7.03 23.20 15.98
N LEU A 81 -6.51 21.99 15.89
CA LEU A 81 -7.19 20.74 15.57
C LEU A 81 -6.84 19.67 16.60
N TYR A 82 -7.80 19.36 17.46
CA TYR A 82 -7.69 18.36 18.50
C TYR A 82 -8.11 16.99 17.97
N SER A 83 -7.15 16.22 17.46
CA SER A 83 -7.42 14.92 16.84
C SER A 83 -6.35 13.88 17.14
N MET A 84 -6.77 12.62 17.27
CA MET A 84 -5.91 11.46 17.47
C MET A 84 -5.10 11.04 16.23
N LYS A 85 -5.36 11.64 15.06
CA LYS A 85 -4.77 11.21 13.79
C LYS A 85 -3.36 11.75 13.65
N LEU A 86 -2.48 10.98 13.01
CA LEU A 86 -1.10 11.38 12.77
C LEU A 86 -1.01 12.47 11.70
N PRO A 87 0.02 13.33 11.71
CA PRO A 87 0.00 14.55 10.91
C PRO A 87 0.21 14.31 9.42
N GLY A 88 0.68 13.12 9.03
CA GLY A 88 0.91 12.78 7.63
C GLY A 88 -0.35 12.81 6.76
N ILE A 89 -1.54 12.54 7.33
CA ILE A 89 -2.78 12.65 6.56
C ILE A 89 -3.12 14.09 6.22
N TYR A 90 -2.91 15.03 7.16
CA TYR A 90 -3.11 16.45 6.90
C TYR A 90 -2.12 16.97 5.86
N GLY A 91 -0.85 16.52 5.91
CA GLY A 91 0.14 16.82 4.88
C GLY A 91 -0.23 16.26 3.50
N ALA A 92 -0.76 15.04 3.44
CA ALA A 92 -1.22 14.43 2.19
C ALA A 92 -2.43 15.17 1.61
N TYR A 93 -3.38 15.57 2.46
CA TYR A 93 -4.50 16.42 2.05
C TYR A 93 -4.03 17.81 1.63
N ALA A 94 -3.07 18.43 2.32
CA ALA A 94 -2.53 19.73 1.95
C ALA A 94 -1.95 19.71 0.54
N LEU A 95 -1.22 18.65 0.18
CA LEU A 95 -0.76 18.43 -1.19
C LEU A 95 -1.94 18.34 -2.18
N VAL A 96 -2.96 17.53 -1.88
CA VAL A 96 -4.15 17.40 -2.74
C VAL A 96 -4.87 18.74 -2.92
N LEU A 97 -5.14 19.45 -1.83
CA LEU A 97 -5.82 20.74 -1.86
C LEU A 97 -5.00 21.82 -2.59
N SER A 98 -3.67 21.76 -2.51
CA SER A 98 -2.79 22.69 -3.23
C SER A 98 -2.83 22.51 -4.75
N ILE A 99 -3.06 21.28 -5.22
CA ILE A 99 -3.05 20.93 -6.66
C ILE A 99 -4.46 21.04 -7.26
N PHE A 100 -5.48 20.52 -6.56
CA PHE A 100 -6.84 20.37 -7.08
C PHE A 100 -7.83 21.42 -6.53
N GLY A 101 -7.38 22.28 -5.63
CA GLY A 101 -8.18 23.33 -4.99
C GLY A 101 -8.78 22.92 -3.65
N GLN A 102 -9.09 23.91 -2.82
CA GLN A 102 -9.66 23.75 -1.47
C GLN A 102 -11.18 23.48 -1.51
N THR A 103 -11.60 22.43 -2.21
CA THR A 103 -13.01 22.02 -2.34
C THR A 103 -13.19 20.52 -2.16
N HIS A 104 -14.41 20.06 -1.86
CA HIS A 104 -14.73 18.62 -1.80
C HIS A 104 -14.47 17.92 -3.13
N THR A 105 -14.82 18.56 -4.26
CA THR A 105 -14.49 18.09 -5.61
C THR A 105 -12.98 17.94 -5.79
N GLY A 106 -12.16 18.86 -5.27
CA GLY A 106 -10.71 18.79 -5.31
C GLY A 106 -10.14 17.60 -4.51
N VAL A 107 -10.69 17.34 -3.32
CA VAL A 107 -10.34 16.15 -2.52
C VAL A 107 -10.65 14.85 -3.28
N HIS A 108 -11.85 14.74 -3.86
CA HIS A 108 -12.26 13.55 -4.61
C HIS A 108 -11.50 13.38 -5.93
N ALA A 109 -11.10 14.47 -6.59
CA ALA A 109 -10.20 14.43 -7.74
C ALA A 109 -8.81 13.91 -7.35
N GLY A 110 -8.28 14.37 -6.20
CA GLY A 110 -7.06 13.81 -5.62
C GLY A 110 -7.18 12.32 -5.31
N LEU A 111 -8.30 11.89 -4.74
CA LEU A 111 -8.57 10.46 -4.47
C LEU A 111 -8.57 9.62 -5.75
N LEU A 112 -9.12 10.14 -6.87
CA LEU A 112 -9.08 9.47 -8.16
C LEU A 112 -7.62 9.22 -8.59
N LEU A 113 -6.76 10.24 -8.51
CA LEU A 113 -5.34 10.12 -8.84
C LEU A 113 -4.64 9.10 -7.91
N ILE A 114 -4.88 9.17 -6.61
CA ILE A 114 -4.31 8.24 -5.61
C ILE A 114 -4.70 6.79 -5.90
N ASN A 115 -5.95 6.52 -6.26
CA ASN A 115 -6.41 5.18 -6.60
C ASN A 115 -5.88 4.69 -7.96
N ALA A 116 -5.69 5.58 -8.93
CA ALA A 116 -5.04 5.24 -10.20
C ALA A 116 -3.58 4.83 -9.98
N ILE A 117 -2.82 5.63 -9.22
CA ILE A 117 -1.44 5.32 -8.82
C ILE A 117 -1.40 3.99 -8.06
N THR A 118 -2.31 3.78 -7.11
CA THR A 118 -2.36 2.55 -6.32
C THR A 118 -2.62 1.32 -7.19
N SER A 119 -3.57 1.41 -8.12
CA SER A 119 -3.87 0.32 -9.07
C SER A 119 -2.66 -0.06 -9.91
N ILE A 120 -1.91 0.94 -10.41
CA ILE A 120 -0.68 0.72 -11.18
C ILE A 120 0.40 0.06 -10.31
N LEU A 121 0.60 0.54 -9.08
CA LEU A 121 1.58 -0.05 -8.16
C LEU A 121 1.22 -1.49 -7.78
N ILE A 122 -0.06 -1.79 -7.57
CA ILE A 122 -0.55 -3.15 -7.32
C ILE A 122 -0.31 -4.04 -8.54
N PHE A 123 -0.61 -3.56 -9.75
CA PHE A 123 -0.30 -4.27 -11.00
C PHE A 123 1.18 -4.63 -11.07
N LEU A 124 2.07 -3.66 -10.86
CA LEU A 124 3.52 -3.85 -10.91
C LEU A 124 4.02 -4.83 -9.84
N LEU A 125 3.50 -4.74 -8.62
CA LEU A 125 3.87 -5.63 -7.52
C LEU A 125 3.42 -7.06 -7.80
N ALA A 126 2.14 -7.28 -8.09
CA ALA A 126 1.61 -8.62 -8.35
C ALA A 126 2.19 -9.24 -9.63
N ARG A 127 2.43 -8.44 -10.68
CA ARG A 127 3.15 -8.87 -11.89
C ARG A 127 4.54 -9.38 -11.56
N ARG A 128 5.27 -8.68 -10.68
CA ARG A 128 6.63 -9.06 -10.27
C ARG A 128 6.65 -10.33 -9.44
N LEU A 129 5.63 -10.55 -8.62
CA LEU A 129 5.56 -11.70 -7.72
C LEU A 129 5.16 -12.99 -8.43
N ILE A 130 4.25 -12.91 -9.40
CA ILE A 130 3.70 -14.08 -10.08
C ILE A 130 3.80 -13.89 -11.61
N ASN A 131 2.85 -13.16 -12.21
CA ASN A 131 2.80 -12.96 -13.65
C ASN A 131 1.88 -11.77 -14.03
N PRO A 132 1.90 -11.30 -15.29
CA PRO A 132 1.06 -10.17 -15.73
C PRO A 132 -0.44 -10.36 -15.52
N LEU A 133 -0.98 -11.57 -15.70
CA LEU A 133 -2.41 -11.85 -15.51
C LEU A 133 -2.83 -11.67 -14.05
N THR A 134 -2.02 -12.14 -13.10
CA THR A 134 -2.26 -11.89 -11.68
C THR A 134 -2.14 -10.42 -11.33
N GLY A 135 -1.21 -9.71 -11.98
CA GLY A 135 -1.12 -8.25 -11.91
C GLY A 135 -2.42 -7.57 -12.31
N LEU A 136 -2.98 -7.94 -13.46
CA LEU A 136 -4.24 -7.40 -13.98
C LEU A 136 -5.42 -7.71 -13.06
N ALA A 137 -5.52 -8.96 -12.60
CA ALA A 137 -6.58 -9.38 -11.70
C ALA A 137 -6.51 -8.59 -10.39
N ALA A 138 -5.34 -8.46 -9.77
CA ALA A 138 -5.16 -7.73 -8.51
C ALA A 138 -5.48 -6.24 -8.66
N ALA A 139 -4.97 -5.59 -9.72
CA ALA A 139 -5.23 -4.19 -9.98
C ALA A 139 -6.70 -3.93 -10.33
N GLY A 140 -7.32 -4.79 -11.14
CA GLY A 140 -8.73 -4.70 -11.49
C GLY A 140 -9.64 -4.89 -10.28
N SER A 141 -9.37 -5.90 -9.44
CA SER A 141 -10.09 -6.09 -8.18
C SER A 141 -9.96 -4.89 -7.25
N PHE A 142 -8.76 -4.33 -7.11
CA PHE A 142 -8.55 -3.11 -6.32
C PHE A 142 -9.32 -1.92 -6.91
N ALA A 143 -9.26 -1.69 -8.22
CA ALA A 143 -9.92 -0.57 -8.87
C ALA A 143 -11.44 -0.61 -8.66
N VAL A 144 -12.07 -1.79 -8.81
CA VAL A 144 -13.50 -1.99 -8.54
C VAL A 144 -13.82 -1.82 -7.05
N LEU A 145 -13.03 -2.42 -6.15
CA LEU A 145 -13.20 -2.24 -4.71
C LEU A 145 -13.07 -0.79 -4.28
N SER A 146 -12.20 -0.04 -4.94
CA SER A 146 -11.94 1.36 -4.61
C SER A 146 -13.17 2.23 -4.83
N VAL A 147 -14.18 1.83 -5.61
CA VAL A 147 -15.44 2.58 -5.77
C VAL A 147 -16.61 1.97 -4.99
N SER A 148 -16.38 0.92 -4.22
CA SER A 148 -17.44 0.25 -3.47
C SER A 148 -17.79 1.01 -2.17
N PRO A 149 -19.08 1.32 -1.92
CA PRO A 149 -19.53 1.86 -0.65
C PRO A 149 -19.24 0.93 0.54
N SER A 150 -19.26 -0.40 0.34
CA SER A 150 -19.07 -1.40 1.42
C SER A 150 -17.68 -1.35 2.08
N VAL A 151 -16.70 -0.74 1.41
CA VAL A 151 -15.35 -0.52 1.96
C VAL A 151 -15.04 0.97 2.12
N GLN A 152 -16.06 1.82 2.10
CA GLN A 152 -15.95 3.28 2.13
C GLN A 152 -15.05 3.85 1.02
N GLY A 153 -14.97 3.17 -0.13
CA GLY A 153 -14.07 3.55 -1.22
C GLY A 153 -14.45 4.86 -1.92
N VAL A 154 -15.70 5.29 -1.77
CA VAL A 154 -16.18 6.57 -2.31
C VAL A 154 -15.46 7.77 -1.66
N PHE A 155 -15.10 7.64 -0.37
CA PHE A 155 -14.53 8.71 0.43
C PHE A 155 -13.00 8.63 0.52
N ALA A 156 -12.33 9.78 0.65
CA ALA A 156 -10.88 9.91 0.68
C ALA A 156 -10.28 9.59 2.06
N ASN A 157 -10.64 8.43 2.62
CA ASN A 157 -10.09 8.00 3.90
C ASN A 157 -8.57 7.81 3.87
N ALA A 158 -7.93 8.01 5.02
CA ALA A 158 -6.48 7.90 5.19
C ALA A 158 -5.91 6.57 4.66
N GLU A 159 -6.70 5.51 4.69
CA GLU A 159 -6.38 4.19 4.15
C GLU A 159 -5.88 4.23 2.70
N HIS A 160 -6.49 5.04 1.83
CA HIS A 160 -6.09 5.18 0.43
C HIS A 160 -4.68 5.79 0.32
N PHE A 161 -4.40 6.79 1.15
CA PHE A 161 -3.11 7.48 1.19
C PHE A 161 -1.99 6.63 1.77
N VAL A 162 -2.29 5.74 2.74
CA VAL A 162 -1.31 4.80 3.31
C VAL A 162 -0.87 3.74 2.28
N ILE A 163 -1.80 3.26 1.44
CA ILE A 163 -1.52 2.14 0.54
C ILE A 163 -0.49 2.51 -0.53
N VAL A 164 -0.52 3.74 -1.06
CA VAL A 164 0.44 4.19 -2.08
C VAL A 164 1.90 3.99 -1.65
N PRO A 165 2.39 4.60 -0.56
CA PRO A 165 3.77 4.43 -0.13
C PRO A 165 4.01 3.01 0.41
N ALA A 166 3.02 2.30 0.97
CA ALA A 166 3.21 0.92 1.39
C ALA A 166 3.52 -0.03 0.20
N VAL A 167 2.71 0.01 -0.86
CA VAL A 167 2.89 -0.85 -2.04
C VAL A 167 4.16 -0.45 -2.80
N ALA A 168 4.43 0.85 -2.94
CA ALA A 168 5.69 1.34 -3.51
C ALA A 168 6.90 0.87 -2.68
N GLY A 169 6.81 0.93 -1.35
CA GLY A 169 7.84 0.46 -0.43
C GLY A 169 8.15 -1.03 -0.62
N PHE A 170 7.13 -1.88 -0.74
CA PHE A 170 7.32 -3.30 -1.05
C PHE A 170 7.95 -3.54 -2.43
N LEU A 171 7.52 -2.81 -3.45
CA LEU A 171 8.08 -2.93 -4.80
C LEU A 171 9.58 -2.57 -4.80
N ILE A 172 9.95 -1.45 -4.17
CA ILE A 172 11.35 -1.03 -4.03
C ILE A 172 12.14 -2.01 -3.16
N LEU A 173 11.56 -2.56 -2.10
CA LEU A 173 12.21 -3.57 -1.25
C LEU A 173 12.57 -4.82 -2.05
N LEU A 174 11.67 -5.29 -2.92
CA LEU A 174 11.96 -6.42 -3.81
C LEU A 174 13.08 -6.13 -4.79
N ILE A 175 13.13 -4.90 -5.33
CA ILE A 175 14.24 -4.46 -6.19
C ILE A 175 15.54 -4.37 -5.38
N ALA A 176 15.49 -3.90 -4.12
CA ALA A 176 16.64 -3.83 -3.21
C ALA A 176 17.22 -5.21 -2.93
N LEU A 177 16.36 -6.22 -2.71
CA LEU A 177 16.75 -7.61 -2.47
C LEU A 177 17.44 -8.25 -3.68
N GLU A 178 17.17 -7.80 -4.90
CA GLU A 178 17.87 -8.25 -6.09
C GLU A 178 19.18 -7.50 -6.34
N LYS A 179 19.13 -6.16 -6.29
CA LYS A 179 20.24 -5.29 -6.68
C LYS A 179 21.27 -5.08 -5.58
N ARG A 180 20.91 -5.32 -4.31
CA ARG A 180 21.78 -5.16 -3.13
C ARG A 180 22.44 -3.79 -3.03
N ARG A 181 21.70 -2.73 -3.37
CA ARG A 181 22.15 -1.34 -3.18
C ARG A 181 21.50 -0.79 -1.92
N TRP A 182 22.32 -0.27 -1.00
CA TRP A 182 21.86 0.23 0.30
C TRP A 182 20.79 1.32 0.17
N TRP A 183 20.92 2.23 -0.80
CA TRP A 183 19.97 3.32 -0.99
C TRP A 183 18.57 2.83 -1.41
N LEU A 184 18.45 1.64 -2.03
CA LEU A 184 17.15 1.04 -2.32
C LEU A 184 16.47 0.53 -1.05
N PHE A 185 17.23 -0.02 -0.10
CA PHE A 185 16.69 -0.40 1.21
C PHE A 185 16.25 0.84 1.98
N PHE A 186 17.05 1.92 1.94
CA PHE A 186 16.67 3.20 2.53
C PHE A 186 15.39 3.78 1.90
N ALA A 187 15.29 3.80 0.56
CA ALA A 187 14.11 4.28 -0.14
C ALA A 187 12.86 3.44 0.17
N ALA A 188 12.99 2.11 0.24
CA ALA A 188 11.91 1.22 0.67
C ALA A 188 11.45 1.54 2.11
N GLY A 189 12.42 1.73 3.02
CA GLY A 189 12.15 2.10 4.40
C GLY A 189 11.44 3.44 4.53
N LEU A 190 11.90 4.45 3.79
CA LEU A 190 11.30 5.79 3.74
C LEU A 190 9.83 5.73 3.35
N LEU A 191 9.49 4.97 2.30
CA LEU A 191 8.11 4.79 1.86
C LEU A 191 7.26 4.05 2.91
N LEU A 192 7.77 2.97 3.52
CA LEU A 192 7.05 2.27 4.59
C LEU A 192 6.83 3.18 5.83
N GLY A 193 7.82 3.99 6.19
CA GLY A 193 7.74 4.98 7.27
C GLY A 193 6.74 6.11 6.98
N LEU A 194 6.65 6.57 5.73
CA LEU A 194 5.64 7.55 5.32
C LEU A 194 4.22 7.00 5.50
N GLY A 195 3.99 5.72 5.20
CA GLY A 195 2.72 5.06 5.48
C GLY A 195 2.34 5.10 6.96
N PHE A 196 3.29 4.91 7.86
CA PHE A 196 3.07 5.03 9.30
C PHE A 196 2.72 6.46 9.73
N VAL A 197 3.43 7.47 9.21
CA VAL A 197 3.15 8.88 9.53
C VAL A 197 1.79 9.35 9.02
N ILE A 198 1.26 8.74 7.95
CA ILE A 198 -0.12 9.00 7.49
C ILE A 198 -1.13 8.37 8.45
N LYS A 199 -0.91 7.11 8.86
CA LYS A 199 -1.79 6.41 9.81
C LYS A 199 -1.02 5.35 10.57
N GLN A 200 -1.30 5.22 11.87
CA GLN A 200 -0.65 4.25 12.76
C GLN A 200 -0.69 2.81 12.22
N HIS A 201 -1.77 2.45 11.52
CA HIS A 201 -1.96 1.14 10.85
C HIS A 201 -0.88 0.82 9.82
N GLY A 202 -0.15 1.83 9.33
CA GLY A 202 1.03 1.67 8.48
C GLY A 202 2.14 0.83 9.14
N PHE A 203 2.14 0.71 10.47
CA PHE A 203 3.07 -0.16 11.21
C PHE A 203 3.00 -1.63 10.76
N ALA A 204 1.82 -2.14 10.40
CA ALA A 204 1.69 -3.50 9.88
C ALA A 204 2.49 -3.71 8.58
N PHE A 205 2.57 -2.69 7.72
CA PHE A 205 3.37 -2.75 6.49
C PHE A 205 4.87 -2.68 6.77
N ILE A 206 5.29 -1.91 7.79
CA ILE A 206 6.68 -1.90 8.26
C ILE A 206 7.08 -3.30 8.72
N LEU A 207 6.27 -3.94 9.57
CA LEU A 207 6.54 -5.30 10.04
C LEU A 207 6.62 -6.30 8.89
N ALA A 208 5.66 -6.27 7.96
CA ALA A 208 5.69 -7.11 6.76
C ALA A 208 6.99 -6.88 5.96
N GLY A 209 7.43 -5.63 5.79
CA GLY A 209 8.67 -5.29 5.09
C GLY A 209 9.91 -5.86 5.77
N ILE A 210 9.98 -5.78 7.10
CA ILE A 210 11.07 -6.37 7.89
C ILE A 210 11.09 -7.89 7.75
N VAL A 211 9.93 -8.56 7.83
CA VAL A 211 9.82 -10.01 7.65
C VAL A 211 10.23 -10.41 6.23
N ILE A 212 9.77 -9.69 5.20
CA ILE A 212 10.17 -9.92 3.80
C ILE A 212 11.68 -9.75 3.65
N PHE A 213 12.26 -8.70 4.25
CA PHE A 213 13.71 -8.48 4.23
C PHE A 213 14.44 -9.70 4.78
N PHE A 214 14.20 -10.12 6.02
CA PHE A 214 14.96 -11.22 6.62
C PHE A 214 14.73 -12.58 5.94
N THR A 215 13.50 -12.85 5.48
CA THR A 215 13.18 -14.13 4.82
C THR A 215 13.77 -14.25 3.41
N GLN A 216 13.82 -13.15 2.65
CA GLN A 216 14.26 -13.15 1.25
C GLN A 216 15.72 -12.72 1.08
N TYR A 217 16.33 -12.08 2.08
CA TYR A 217 17.70 -11.58 2.01
C TYR A 217 18.76 -12.66 1.73
N PRO A 218 18.70 -13.91 2.24
CA PRO A 218 19.72 -14.91 1.92
C PRO A 218 19.83 -15.18 0.41
N GLY A 219 18.71 -15.10 -0.33
CA GLY A 219 18.70 -15.00 -1.79
C GLY A 219 19.42 -16.11 -2.57
N GLY A 220 19.75 -17.24 -1.93
CA GLY A 220 20.60 -18.29 -2.50
C GLY A 220 22.09 -17.94 -2.60
N ARG A 221 22.52 -16.82 -1.99
CA ARG A 221 23.92 -16.39 -1.90
C ARG A 221 24.52 -16.84 -0.55
N PRO A 222 25.86 -17.00 -0.46
CA PRO A 222 26.50 -17.26 0.82
C PRO A 222 26.17 -16.13 1.81
N PHE A 223 25.70 -16.52 2.99
CA PHE A 223 25.22 -15.59 3.99
C PHE A 223 26.39 -14.82 4.63
N SER A 224 26.27 -13.49 4.70
CA SER A 224 27.28 -12.63 5.32
C SER A 224 26.63 -11.54 6.17
N TRP A 225 27.09 -11.42 7.41
CA TRP A 225 26.55 -10.50 8.42
C TRP A 225 26.85 -9.03 8.14
N LYS A 226 28.03 -8.70 7.59
CA LYS A 226 28.43 -7.31 7.31
C LYS A 226 27.48 -6.59 6.34
N PRO A 227 27.21 -7.10 5.12
CA PRO A 227 26.29 -6.45 4.21
C PRO A 227 24.85 -6.50 4.73
N LEU A 228 24.46 -7.56 5.45
CA LEU A 228 23.14 -7.63 6.08
C LEU A 228 22.93 -6.47 7.05
N GLY A 229 23.89 -6.22 7.95
CA GLY A 229 23.82 -5.14 8.93
C GLY A 229 23.70 -3.77 8.27
N TRP A 230 24.49 -3.49 7.23
CA TRP A 230 24.40 -2.23 6.48
C TRP A 230 23.06 -2.03 5.77
N HIS A 231 22.53 -3.09 5.13
CA HIS A 231 21.22 -3.00 4.47
C HIS A 231 20.06 -2.89 5.46
N ALA A 232 20.15 -3.57 6.60
CA ALA A 232 19.19 -3.45 7.69
C ALA A 232 19.22 -2.03 8.28
N LEU A 233 20.40 -1.47 8.51
CA LEU A 233 20.55 -0.08 8.99
C LEU A 233 19.97 0.92 7.99
N ALA A 234 20.22 0.74 6.69
CA ALA A 234 19.63 1.57 5.64
C ALA A 234 18.09 1.48 5.65
N LEU A 235 17.52 0.27 5.75
CA LEU A 235 16.07 0.08 5.85
C LEU A 235 15.49 0.75 7.11
N CYS A 236 16.09 0.50 8.28
CA CYS A 236 15.64 1.05 9.56
C CYS A 236 15.74 2.57 9.61
N SER A 237 16.83 3.16 9.10
CA SER A 237 16.98 4.62 9.01
C SER A 237 15.92 5.23 8.09
N GLY A 238 15.63 4.58 6.95
CA GLY A 238 14.51 4.97 6.09
C GLY A 238 13.16 4.94 6.82
N ILE A 239 12.87 3.86 7.56
CA ILE A 239 11.61 3.71 8.31
C ILE A 239 11.44 4.79 9.38
N LEU A 240 12.49 5.10 10.12
CA LEU A 240 12.44 6.03 11.25
C LEU A 240 12.42 7.50 10.81
N LEU A 241 13.03 7.82 9.66
CA LEU A 241 13.22 9.20 9.22
C LEU A 241 11.91 10.01 9.11
N PRO A 242 10.82 9.53 8.49
CA PRO A 242 9.56 10.28 8.41
C PRO A 242 9.00 10.69 9.78
N TYR A 243 8.99 9.75 10.74
CA TYR A 243 8.47 10.03 12.07
C TYR A 243 9.42 10.94 12.87
N ALA A 244 10.73 10.74 12.72
CA ALA A 244 11.73 11.63 13.31
C ALA A 244 11.59 13.07 12.81
N VAL A 245 11.37 13.28 11.51
CA VAL A 245 11.11 14.60 10.92
C VAL A 245 9.86 15.24 11.53
N VAL A 246 8.77 14.49 11.67
CA VAL A 246 7.56 14.99 12.36
C VAL A 246 7.88 15.43 13.79
N CYS A 247 8.56 14.58 14.57
CA CYS A 247 8.94 14.92 15.94
C CYS A 247 9.81 16.19 16.00
N ILE A 248 10.78 16.33 15.09
CA ILE A 248 11.64 17.51 15.00
C ILE A 248 10.84 18.78 14.69
N ILE A 249 9.89 18.71 13.73
CA ILE A 249 9.02 19.86 13.39
C ILE A 249 8.25 20.34 14.63
N PHE A 250 7.62 19.41 15.36
CA PHE A 250 6.84 19.75 16.56
C PHE A 250 7.70 20.17 17.76
N LEU A 251 8.93 19.66 17.87
CA LEU A 251 9.90 20.14 18.86
C LEU A 251 10.33 21.58 18.54
N ALA A 252 10.63 21.86 17.28
CA ALA A 252 11.07 23.18 16.83
C ALA A 252 9.95 24.24 16.93
N SER A 253 8.68 23.84 16.81
CA SER A 253 7.54 24.76 16.96
C SER A 253 7.12 25.01 18.41
N GLY A 254 7.63 24.24 19.38
CA GLY A 254 7.20 24.29 20.78
C GLY A 254 5.92 23.51 21.08
N SER A 255 5.30 22.87 20.09
CA SER A 255 3.99 22.19 20.22
C SER A 255 4.09 20.67 20.34
N PHE A 256 5.27 20.16 20.68
CA PHE A 256 5.54 18.73 20.86
C PHE A 256 4.67 18.10 21.95
N ALA A 257 4.41 18.82 23.05
CA ALA A 257 3.60 18.30 24.14
C ALA A 257 2.16 18.02 23.67
N GLN A 258 1.57 18.93 22.89
CA GLN A 258 0.24 18.80 22.30
C GLN A 258 0.21 17.67 21.27
N PHE A 259 1.18 17.64 20.35
CA PHE A 259 1.34 16.54 19.40
C PHE A 259 1.40 15.18 20.09
N TRP A 260 2.27 15.03 21.09
CA TRP A 260 2.44 13.78 21.82
C TRP A 260 1.20 13.41 22.63
N PHE A 261 0.52 14.40 23.21
CA PHE A 261 -0.72 14.17 23.92
C PHE A 261 -1.78 13.57 22.99
N TRP A 262 -2.07 14.23 21.87
CA TRP A 262 -3.13 13.82 20.96
C TRP A 262 -2.83 12.54 20.19
N THR A 263 -1.58 12.30 19.80
CA THR A 263 -1.23 11.15 18.95
C THR A 263 -0.80 9.91 19.71
N PHE A 264 -0.46 10.03 21.00
CA PHE A 264 0.05 8.92 21.81
C PHE A 264 -0.66 8.78 23.16
N LYS A 265 -0.65 9.82 24.01
CA LYS A 265 -1.22 9.70 25.38
C LYS A 265 -2.72 9.46 25.35
N TYR A 266 -3.47 10.27 24.60
CA TYR A 266 -4.92 10.22 24.55
C TYR A 266 -5.45 8.94 23.88
N PRO A 267 -4.94 8.48 22.71
CA PRO A 267 -5.36 7.22 22.11
C PRO A 267 -5.07 6.01 23.02
N ARG A 268 -3.95 6.03 23.75
CA ARG A 268 -3.62 4.97 24.71
C ARG A 268 -4.63 4.91 25.85
N ALA A 269 -5.03 6.06 26.40
CA ALA A 269 -6.06 6.13 27.44
C ALA A 269 -7.42 5.69 26.89
N TYR A 270 -7.81 6.22 25.72
CA TYR A 270 -9.07 5.89 25.05
C TYR A 270 -9.23 4.39 24.76
N ILE A 271 -8.19 3.73 24.24
CA ILE A 271 -8.24 2.28 23.96
C ILE A 271 -8.30 1.46 25.24
N SER A 272 -7.71 1.94 26.34
CA SER A 272 -7.73 1.22 27.62
C SER A 272 -9.09 1.17 28.32
N GLU A 273 -10.06 1.97 27.86
CA GLU A 273 -11.45 1.93 28.34
C GLU A 273 -12.21 0.70 27.81
N LEU A 274 -11.77 0.11 26.69
CA LEU A 274 -12.41 -1.06 26.10
C LEU A 274 -11.83 -2.35 26.68
N SER A 275 -12.71 -3.24 27.15
CA SER A 275 -12.28 -4.57 27.55
C SER A 275 -11.93 -5.42 26.32
N PHE A 276 -11.06 -6.43 26.51
CA PHE A 276 -10.73 -7.38 25.46
C PHE A 276 -11.97 -8.12 24.92
N LYS A 277 -12.99 -8.36 25.78
CA LYS A 277 -14.22 -9.04 25.39
C LYS A 277 -15.07 -8.18 24.46
N ASP A 278 -15.23 -6.89 24.79
CA ASP A 278 -15.95 -5.93 23.93
C ASP A 278 -15.23 -5.79 22.59
N GLY A 279 -13.90 -5.81 22.64
CA GLY A 279 -13.08 -5.98 21.47
C GLY A 279 -13.48 -7.22 20.66
N LEU A 280 -13.28 -8.42 21.19
CA LEU A 280 -13.54 -9.65 20.43
C LEU A 280 -14.98 -9.68 19.85
N TYR A 281 -15.96 -9.22 20.61
CA TYR A 281 -17.35 -9.10 20.17
C TYR A 281 -17.50 -8.17 18.95
N ASN A 282 -16.96 -6.95 19.05
CA ASN A 282 -16.98 -5.97 17.95
C ASN A 282 -16.26 -6.49 16.70
N PHE A 283 -15.15 -7.20 16.87
CA PHE A 283 -14.44 -7.81 15.75
C PHE A 283 -15.31 -8.84 15.04
N LEU A 284 -15.91 -9.78 15.78
CA LEU A 284 -16.71 -10.86 15.20
C LEU A 284 -17.94 -10.33 14.44
N ASN A 285 -18.63 -9.32 15.02
CA ASN A 285 -19.81 -8.71 14.39
C ASN A 285 -19.45 -7.99 13.08
N ASN A 286 -18.42 -7.15 13.10
CA ASN A 286 -17.98 -6.42 11.91
C ASN A 286 -17.42 -7.36 10.84
N PHE A 287 -16.67 -8.40 11.26
CA PHE A 287 -16.10 -9.38 10.34
C PHE A 287 -17.19 -10.17 9.59
N GLY A 288 -18.30 -10.51 10.25
CA GLY A 288 -19.45 -11.16 9.62
C GLY A 288 -20.09 -10.32 8.51
N LEU A 289 -20.33 -9.04 8.77
CA LEU A 289 -20.89 -8.10 7.77
C LEU A 289 -19.97 -7.94 6.56
N ILE A 290 -18.67 -7.79 6.81
CA ILE A 290 -17.65 -7.69 5.77
C ILE A 290 -17.63 -8.95 4.90
N LEU A 291 -17.60 -10.14 5.51
CA LEU A 291 -17.58 -11.40 4.77
C LEU A 291 -18.81 -11.52 3.87
N ARG A 292 -19.99 -11.15 4.38
CA ARG A 292 -21.23 -11.15 3.60
C ARG A 292 -21.15 -10.22 2.39
N ASP A 293 -20.64 -9.00 2.55
CA ASP A 293 -20.63 -8.00 1.48
C ASP A 293 -19.48 -8.19 0.48
N SER A 294 -18.43 -8.92 0.86
CA SER A 294 -17.23 -9.13 0.02
C SER A 294 -16.93 -10.59 -0.30
N TRP A 295 -17.88 -11.51 -0.07
CA TRP A 295 -17.69 -12.95 -0.28
C TRP A 295 -17.13 -13.33 -1.66
N PRO A 296 -17.50 -12.69 -2.80
CA PRO A 296 -16.96 -13.08 -4.10
C PRO A 296 -15.45 -12.83 -4.18
N LEU A 297 -14.97 -11.78 -3.51
CA LEU A 297 -13.56 -11.41 -3.48
C LEU A 297 -12.77 -12.34 -2.56
N TRP A 298 -13.34 -12.72 -1.42
CA TRP A 298 -12.73 -13.74 -0.56
C TRP A 298 -12.66 -15.09 -1.25
N PHE A 299 -13.69 -15.46 -2.02
CA PHE A 299 -13.69 -16.67 -2.82
C PHE A 299 -12.61 -16.64 -3.92
N LEU A 300 -12.48 -15.51 -4.64
CA LEU A 300 -11.40 -15.31 -5.62
C LEU A 300 -10.01 -15.33 -4.98
N ALA A 301 -9.85 -14.71 -3.81
CA ALA A 301 -8.60 -14.74 -3.05
C ALA A 301 -8.25 -16.17 -2.61
N TYR A 302 -9.24 -16.94 -2.13
CA TYR A 302 -9.08 -18.34 -1.77
C TYR A 302 -8.65 -19.19 -2.98
N ILE A 303 -9.30 -19.02 -4.14
CA ILE A 303 -8.88 -19.69 -5.38
C ILE A 303 -7.46 -19.28 -5.76
N GLY A 304 -7.11 -18.00 -5.68
CA GLY A 304 -5.80 -17.47 -6.04
C GLY A 304 -4.66 -17.91 -5.12
N LEU A 305 -4.95 -18.27 -3.86
CA LEU A 305 -3.96 -18.78 -2.92
C LEU A 305 -3.63 -20.27 -3.13
N ARG A 306 -4.47 -21.02 -3.85
CA ARG A 306 -4.27 -22.46 -4.09
C ARG A 306 -3.02 -22.76 -4.93
N PRO A 307 -2.78 -22.15 -6.11
CA PRO A 307 -1.64 -22.49 -6.95
C PRO A 307 -0.27 -22.27 -6.29
N PRO A 308 -0.01 -21.15 -5.57
CA PRO A 308 1.27 -20.95 -4.88
C PRO A 308 1.51 -21.98 -3.76
N ILE A 309 0.44 -22.45 -3.09
CA ILE A 309 0.55 -23.44 -2.00
C ILE A 309 1.01 -24.80 -2.54
N TRP A 310 0.52 -25.21 -3.71
CA TRP A 310 0.82 -26.51 -4.32
C TRP A 310 2.05 -26.51 -5.24
N ASN A 311 2.43 -25.38 -5.83
CA ASN A 311 3.58 -25.31 -6.72
C ASN A 311 4.90 -25.11 -5.93
N LYS A 312 5.80 -26.10 -5.97
CA LYS A 312 7.09 -26.05 -5.25
C LYS A 312 8.06 -25.03 -5.86
N ASP A 313 7.87 -24.63 -7.11
CA ASP A 313 8.75 -23.70 -7.83
C ASP A 313 8.51 -22.23 -7.43
N GLU A 314 7.41 -21.92 -6.74
CA GLU A 314 7.03 -20.57 -6.34
C GLU A 314 7.21 -20.27 -4.83
N ARG A 315 8.02 -21.05 -4.10
CA ARG A 315 8.16 -20.91 -2.63
C ARG A 315 8.40 -19.48 -2.15
N LYS A 316 9.23 -18.69 -2.85
CA LYS A 316 9.53 -17.30 -2.46
C LYS A 316 8.29 -16.40 -2.58
N SER A 317 7.56 -16.52 -3.68
CA SER A 317 6.31 -15.79 -3.92
C SER A 317 5.23 -16.25 -2.94
N ARG A 318 5.12 -17.56 -2.65
CA ARG A 318 4.21 -18.09 -1.62
C ARG A 318 4.46 -17.48 -0.24
N THR A 319 5.71 -17.49 0.24
CA THR A 319 6.04 -16.92 1.56
C THR A 319 5.67 -15.45 1.62
N LEU A 320 5.94 -14.70 0.55
CA LEU A 320 5.62 -13.28 0.49
C LEU A 320 4.10 -13.02 0.46
N LEU A 321 3.34 -13.80 -0.30
CA LEU A 321 1.88 -13.70 -0.33
C LEU A 321 1.27 -14.02 1.04
N LEU A 322 1.75 -15.05 1.73
CA LEU A 322 1.29 -15.38 3.08
C LEU A 322 1.58 -14.26 4.08
N ILE A 323 2.78 -13.65 4.01
CA ILE A 323 3.13 -12.49 4.84
C ILE A 323 2.18 -11.33 4.52
N LEU A 324 2.02 -10.96 3.25
CA LEU A 324 1.15 -9.84 2.86
C LEU A 324 -0.32 -10.11 3.25
N SER A 325 -0.82 -11.33 3.08
CA SER A 325 -2.18 -11.71 3.49
C SER A 325 -2.36 -11.65 5.00
N LEU A 326 -1.40 -12.15 5.78
CA LEU A 326 -1.44 -12.11 7.24
C LEU A 326 -1.46 -10.66 7.74
N PHE A 327 -0.55 -9.82 7.26
CA PHE A 327 -0.47 -8.42 7.69
C PHE A 327 -1.62 -7.55 7.15
N SER A 328 -2.20 -7.91 6.00
CA SER A 328 -3.44 -7.32 5.51
C SER A 328 -4.63 -7.65 6.42
N ALA A 329 -4.72 -8.89 6.91
CA ALA A 329 -5.76 -9.30 7.85
C ALA A 329 -5.60 -8.63 9.23
N LEU A 330 -4.37 -8.53 9.75
CA LEU A 330 -4.07 -7.88 11.03
C LEU A 330 -4.39 -6.39 11.04
N ARG A 331 -4.28 -5.70 9.88
CA ARG A 331 -4.66 -4.29 9.73
C ARG A 331 -6.15 -4.04 10.06
N ARG A 332 -7.00 -5.04 9.87
CA ARG A 332 -8.47 -4.90 9.94
C ARG A 332 -9.04 -5.09 11.35
N ILE A 333 -8.18 -5.33 12.34
CA ILE A 333 -8.53 -5.20 13.76
C ILE A 333 -8.51 -3.69 14.08
N SER A 334 -9.45 -2.94 13.50
CA SER A 334 -9.59 -1.51 13.71
C SER A 334 -10.98 -1.24 14.31
N TRP A 335 -10.95 -0.87 15.57
CA TRP A 335 -12.09 -0.56 16.43
C TRP A 335 -12.75 0.77 16.03
N LYS A 336 -13.43 0.80 14.89
CA LYS A 336 -14.42 1.83 14.61
C LYS A 336 -15.78 1.29 15.08
N ASP A 337 -16.38 2.03 16.01
CA ASP A 337 -17.77 1.98 16.51
C ASP A 337 -17.87 1.73 18.01
N VAL A 338 -17.67 2.79 18.79
CA VAL A 338 -18.05 2.83 20.22
C VAL A 338 -18.86 4.09 20.57
N ALA A 339 -18.77 5.19 19.84
CA ALA A 339 -19.31 6.46 20.34
C ALA A 339 -20.79 6.78 20.01
N VAL A 340 -21.53 6.02 19.20
CA VAL A 340 -22.88 6.46 18.74
C VAL A 340 -24.05 5.68 19.35
N MET A 341 -23.85 4.51 19.96
CA MET A 341 -24.98 3.74 20.54
C MET A 341 -25.10 3.80 22.07
N GLY A 342 -24.23 4.56 22.77
CA GLY A 342 -24.23 4.64 24.23
C GLY A 342 -25.16 5.69 24.87
N ASN A 343 -25.74 6.61 24.09
CA ASN A 343 -26.52 7.76 24.62
C ASN A 343 -27.97 7.83 24.10
N LEU A 344 -28.55 6.71 23.65
CA LEU A 344 -29.97 6.60 23.29
C LEU A 344 -30.64 5.39 23.95
N ALA A 345 -30.39 5.21 25.26
CA ALA A 345 -31.18 4.33 26.11
C ALA A 345 -31.46 5.04 27.45
#